data_AF-U1GKE6-F1
#
_entry.id   AF-U1GKE6-F1
#
_cell.length_a   1.000
_cell.length_b   1.000
_cell.length_c   1.000
_cell.angle_alpha   90.00
_cell.angle_beta   90.00
_cell.angle_gamma   90.00
#
_symmetry.space_group_name_H-M   'P 1'
#
loop_
_entity.id
_entity.type
_entity.pdbx_description
1 polymer ?
#
loop_
_entity_poly.entity_id
_entity_poly.type
_entity_poly.pdbx_seq_one_letter_code
_entity_poly.pdbx_strand_id
1 'polypeptide(L)'
;MASETPLSPTKSHKGASSTKVVPLDSEIRQVAIHPELPEVKVPSTDMKPYHYHPVSCELLSSEDLQHHKLPQLQKQYTTPEAALKAQAEAVKEVKDKMAEAERKTREINQQMEEMEKTREIERKIYMKQGKNLPDAV
;
A
#
# COMPACT_ATOMS: atom_id res chain seq x y z
N MET A 1 -45.87 2.17 27.71
CA MET A 1 -44.80 2.91 27.00
C MET A 1 -44.26 1.98 25.95
N ALA A 2 -44.62 2.22 24.68
CA ALA A 2 -44.19 1.37 23.57
C ALA A 2 -42.94 1.99 22.94
N SER A 3 -41.85 1.23 22.93
CA SER A 3 -40.59 1.59 22.30
C SER A 3 -40.68 1.26 20.80
N GLU A 4 -40.77 2.29 19.96
CA GLU A 4 -40.59 2.14 18.52
C GLU A 4 -39.09 1.95 18.23
N THR A 5 -38.77 0.84 17.57
CA THR A 5 -37.43 0.56 17.05
C THR A 5 -37.27 1.28 15.70
N PRO A 6 -36.17 2.01 15.43
CA PRO A 6 -35.99 2.65 14.14
C PRO A 6 -35.73 1.59 13.06
N LEU A 7 -36.54 1.62 11.99
CA LEU A 7 -36.37 0.79 10.81
C LEU A 7 -35.06 1.15 10.08
N SER A 8 -34.24 0.14 9.78
CA SER A 8 -33.01 0.30 8.99
C SER A 8 -33.32 0.71 7.55
N PRO A 9 -32.53 1.60 6.91
CA PRO A 9 -32.79 2.03 5.55
C PRO A 9 -32.16 1.03 4.56
N THR A 10 -32.87 -0.04 4.24
CA THR A 10 -32.53 -0.89 3.07
C THR A 10 -33.53 -0.66 1.95
N LYS A 11 -33.61 0.56 1.44
CA LYS A 11 -34.10 0.80 0.08
C LYS A 11 -32.89 0.97 -0.83
N SER A 12 -32.58 -0.10 -1.58
CA SER A 12 -31.67 -0.03 -2.71
C SER A 12 -32.25 0.95 -3.72
N HIS A 13 -31.68 2.16 -3.78
CA HIS A 13 -32.00 3.10 -4.85
C HIS A 13 -31.48 2.51 -6.17
N LYS A 14 -32.39 1.85 -6.91
CA LYS A 14 -32.23 1.60 -8.35
C LYS A 14 -32.27 2.96 -9.05
N GLY A 15 -31.09 3.58 -9.15
CA GLY A 15 -30.89 4.87 -9.78
C GLY A 15 -29.45 5.00 -10.22
N ALA A 16 -28.97 4.05 -11.03
CA ALA A 16 -27.74 4.23 -11.79
C ALA A 16 -28.00 5.29 -12.88
N SER A 17 -28.11 6.55 -12.49
CA SER A 17 -28.06 7.66 -13.44
C SER A 17 -26.61 7.81 -13.87
N SER A 18 -26.36 7.67 -15.17
CA SER A 18 -25.11 7.97 -15.88
C SER A 18 -24.09 8.75 -15.04
N THR A 19 -23.05 8.07 -14.56
CA THR A 19 -21.97 8.66 -13.78
C THR A 19 -21.13 9.58 -14.66
N LYS A 20 -21.65 10.77 -14.97
CA LYS A 20 -20.83 11.92 -15.32
C LYS A 20 -20.00 12.21 -14.08
N VAL A 21 -18.68 12.05 -14.19
CA VAL A 21 -17.76 12.33 -13.09
C VAL A 21 -17.95 13.79 -12.71
N VAL A 22 -18.54 14.05 -11.55
CA VAL A 22 -18.70 15.41 -11.03
C VAL A 22 -17.30 15.94 -10.71
N PRO A 23 -16.85 17.07 -11.29
CA PRO A 23 -15.54 17.65 -10.98
C PRO A 23 -15.36 17.88 -9.48
N LEU A 24 -14.13 17.81 -8.98
CA LEU A 24 -13.84 18.01 -7.55
C LEU A 24 -14.25 19.40 -7.07
N ASP A 25 -14.14 20.40 -7.94
CA ASP A 25 -14.46 21.80 -7.66
C ASP A 25 -15.95 22.15 -7.82
N SER A 26 -16.82 21.15 -8.04
CA SER A 26 -18.26 21.38 -8.17
C SER A 26 -18.90 21.70 -6.82
N GLU A 27 -19.73 22.75 -6.77
CA GLU A 27 -20.50 23.14 -5.58
C GLU A 27 -21.33 21.98 -4.98
N ILE A 28 -21.77 21.04 -5.80
CA ILE A 28 -22.52 19.85 -5.36
C ILE A 28 -21.69 18.99 -4.38
N ARG A 29 -20.35 19.03 -4.46
CA ARG A 29 -19.44 18.33 -3.54
C ARG A 29 -19.11 19.14 -2.27
N GLN A 30 -19.42 20.43 -2.25
CA GLN A 30 -19.16 21.31 -1.11
C GLN A 30 -20.34 21.32 -0.11
N VAL A 31 -21.55 21.03 -0.59
CA VAL A 31 -22.74 20.95 0.26
C VAL A 31 -22.77 19.61 1.00
N ALA A 32 -22.95 19.65 2.32
CA ALA A 32 -23.10 18.46 3.14
C ALA A 32 -24.27 17.59 2.65
N ILE A 33 -24.06 16.29 2.56
CA ILE A 33 -25.11 15.34 2.12
C ILE A 33 -26.30 15.27 3.10
N HIS A 34 -26.15 15.81 4.32
CA HIS A 34 -27.21 15.90 5.31
C HIS A 34 -27.04 17.16 6.18
N PRO A 35 -28.12 17.88 6.55
CA PRO A 35 -28.05 19.11 7.34
C PRO A 35 -27.50 18.92 8.76
N GLU A 36 -27.54 17.70 9.31
CA GLU A 36 -26.98 17.40 10.63
C GLU A 36 -25.50 17.00 10.60
N LEU A 37 -24.93 16.80 9.41
CA LEU A 37 -23.50 16.52 9.31
C LEU A 37 -22.70 17.80 9.52
N PRO A 38 -21.58 17.73 10.27
CA PRO A 38 -20.68 18.85 10.38
C PRO A 38 -20.22 19.28 8.99
N GLU A 39 -20.29 20.58 8.71
CA GLU A 39 -19.74 21.16 7.50
C GLU A 39 -18.22 20.86 7.46
N VAL A 40 -17.76 20.20 6.39
CA VAL A 40 -16.34 19.88 6.21
C VAL A 40 -15.62 21.19 5.93
N LYS A 41 -14.96 21.75 6.94
CA LYS A 41 -14.19 22.99 6.84
C LYS A 41 -12.91 22.72 6.04
N VAL A 42 -13.01 22.72 4.72
CA VAL A 42 -11.84 22.86 3.86
C VAL A 42 -11.44 24.34 3.93
N PRO A 43 -10.26 24.70 4.46
CA PRO A 43 -9.84 26.08 4.53
C PRO A 43 -9.82 26.71 3.14
N SER A 44 -10.51 27.84 2.96
CA SER A 44 -10.70 28.52 1.66
C SER A 44 -9.46 29.30 1.20
N THR A 45 -8.35 29.22 1.93
CA THR A 45 -7.11 29.96 1.70
C THR A 45 -6.01 29.03 1.23
N ASP A 46 -5.00 29.57 0.55
CA ASP A 46 -3.80 28.83 0.13
C ASP A 46 -3.12 28.19 1.34
N MET A 47 -3.42 26.92 1.59
CA MET A 47 -2.87 26.17 2.70
C MET A 47 -1.40 25.89 2.45
N LYS A 48 -0.56 26.18 3.45
CA LYS A 48 0.85 25.79 3.40
C LYS A 48 0.95 24.26 3.33
N PRO A 49 1.66 23.69 2.33
CA PRO A 49 1.87 22.26 2.22
C PRO A 49 2.51 21.70 3.50
N TYR A 50 2.12 20.49 3.92
CA TYR A 50 2.71 19.73 5.04
C TYR A 50 2.49 20.31 6.45
N HIS A 51 1.60 21.28 6.62
CA HIS A 51 1.30 21.90 7.93
C HIS A 51 -0.03 21.43 8.54
N TYR A 52 -0.78 20.61 7.81
CA TYR A 52 -2.15 20.23 8.15
C TYR A 52 -2.34 18.72 8.09
N HIS A 53 -3.26 18.22 8.92
CA HIS A 53 -3.64 16.83 8.94
C HIS A 53 -4.41 16.48 7.66
N PRO A 54 -4.02 15.43 6.90
CA PRO A 54 -4.53 15.19 5.55
C PRO A 54 -6.01 14.78 5.50
N VAL A 55 -6.58 14.34 6.63
CA VAL A 55 -7.97 13.88 6.72
C VAL A 55 -8.89 14.93 7.35
N SER A 56 -8.42 15.64 8.37
CA SER A 56 -9.24 16.60 9.12
C SER A 56 -9.04 18.04 8.66
N CYS A 57 -8.01 18.32 7.85
CA CYS A 57 -7.60 19.66 7.43
C CYS A 57 -7.30 20.62 8.61
N GLU A 58 -7.11 20.08 9.81
CA GLU A 58 -6.72 20.84 11.00
C GLU A 58 -5.20 21.05 11.02
N LEU A 59 -4.74 22.12 11.67
CA LEU A 59 -3.32 22.36 11.86
C LEU A 59 -2.71 21.21 12.68
N LEU A 60 -1.53 20.74 12.27
CA LEU A 60 -0.80 19.72 13.02
C LEU A 60 -0.52 20.23 14.43
N SER A 61 -0.96 19.48 15.43
CA SER A 61 -0.71 19.79 16.83
C SER A 61 0.73 19.46 17.21
N SER A 62 1.20 20.02 18.33
CA SER A 62 2.50 19.65 18.89
C SER A 62 2.61 18.15 19.17
N GLU A 63 1.51 17.50 19.54
CA GLU A 63 1.47 16.06 19.81
C GLU A 63 1.65 15.26 18.51
N ASP A 64 1.00 15.69 17.41
CA ASP A 64 1.18 15.08 16.09
C ASP A 64 2.63 15.19 15.61
N LEU A 65 3.25 16.36 15.79
CA LEU A 65 4.65 16.56 15.43
C LEU A 65 5.59 15.65 16.22
N GLN A 66 5.31 15.42 17.50
CA GLN A 66 6.08 14.50 18.34
C GLN A 66 5.85 13.04 17.95
N HIS A 67 4.60 12.65 17.71
CA HIS A 67 4.21 11.31 17.27
C HIS A 67 4.95 10.93 15.98
N HIS A 68 5.05 11.87 15.03
CA HIS A 68 5.78 11.70 13.78
C HIS A 68 7.29 11.96 13.89
N LYS A 69 7.83 12.16 15.10
CA LYS A 69 9.27 12.38 15.36
C LYS A 69 9.87 13.53 14.56
N LEU A 70 9.04 14.48 14.14
CA LEU A 70 9.41 15.60 13.28
C LEU A 70 10.48 16.49 13.94
N PRO A 71 10.42 16.78 15.26
CA PRO A 71 11.49 17.50 15.96
C PRO A 71 12.84 16.78 15.97
N GLN A 72 12.84 15.44 15.94
CA GLN A 72 14.08 14.66 15.90
C GLN A 72 14.70 14.75 14.50
N LEU A 73 13.88 14.63 13.46
CA LEU A 73 14.31 14.78 12.08
C LEU A 73 14.84 16.20 11.78
N GLN A 74 14.18 17.22 12.31
CA GLN A 74 14.67 18.61 12.17
C GLN A 74 16.02 18.84 12.85
N LYS A 75 16.31 18.16 13.97
CA LYS A 75 17.63 18.19 14.62
C LYS A 75 18.68 17.42 13.84
N GLN A 76 18.30 16.31 13.22
CA GLN A 76 19.21 15.47 12.44
C GLN A 76 19.53 16.08 11.06
N TYR A 77 18.56 16.75 10.45
CA TYR A 77 18.65 17.36 9.14
C TYR A 77 18.24 18.82 9.21
N THR A 78 19.16 19.65 9.72
CA THR A 78 18.92 21.08 9.91
C THR A 78 18.69 21.82 8.60
N THR A 79 19.31 21.38 7.50
CA THR A 79 19.16 21.98 6.18
C THR A 79 18.33 21.10 5.24
N PRO A 80 17.53 21.70 4.34
CA PRO A 80 16.77 20.95 3.34
C PRO A 80 17.66 20.08 2.45
N GLU A 81 18.85 20.57 2.10
CA GLU A 81 19.82 19.83 1.28
C GLU A 81 20.35 18.58 2.00
N ALA A 82 20.61 18.66 3.30
CA ALA A 82 21.02 17.50 4.09
C ALA A 82 19.91 16.43 4.16
N ALA A 83 18.65 16.85 4.29
CA ALA A 83 17.50 15.95 4.26
C ALA A 83 17.37 15.23 2.90
N LEU A 84 17.51 15.98 1.79
CA LEU A 84 17.46 15.41 0.44
C LEU A 84 18.60 14.41 0.21
N LYS A 85 19.82 14.73 0.66
CA LYS A 85 20.96 13.81 0.55
C LYS A 85 20.72 12.52 1.33
N ALA A 86 20.25 12.62 2.57
CA ALA A 86 19.94 11.45 3.38
C ALA A 86 18.84 10.58 2.76
N GLN A 87 17.82 11.19 2.17
CA GLN A 87 16.79 10.47 1.42
C GLN A 87 17.38 9.74 0.21
N ALA A 88 18.25 10.39 -0.56
CA ALA A 88 18.91 9.77 -1.70
C ALA A 88 19.79 8.58 -1.30
N GLU A 89 20.53 8.69 -0.20
CA GLU A 89 21.35 7.60 0.35
C GLU A 89 20.47 6.42 0.82
N ALA A 90 19.37 6.69 1.54
CA ALA A 90 18.44 5.66 1.97
C ALA A 90 17.78 4.94 0.77
N VAL A 91 17.38 5.68 -0.26
CA VAL A 91 16.84 5.11 -1.50
C VAL A 91 17.87 4.23 -2.20
N LYS A 92 19.13 4.65 -2.24
CA LYS A 92 20.21 3.86 -2.82
C LYS A 92 20.42 2.55 -2.05
N GLU A 93 20.49 2.61 -0.72
CA GLU A 93 20.67 1.43 0.13
C GLU A 93 19.53 0.41 -0.06
N VAL A 94 18.28 0.89 -0.12
CA VAL A 94 17.12 0.01 -0.37
C VAL A 94 17.21 -0.64 -1.74
N LYS A 95 17.58 0.11 -2.78
CA LYS A 95 17.76 -0.44 -4.13
C LYS A 95 18.85 -1.50 -4.17
N ASP A 96 19.98 -1.25 -3.52
CA ASP A 96 21.10 -2.20 -3.46
C ASP A 96 20.65 -3.50 -2.75
N LYS A 97 19.91 -3.39 -1.65
CA LYS A 97 19.33 -4.54 -0.95
C LYS A 97 18.34 -5.33 -1.81
N MET A 98 17.48 -4.65 -2.56
CA MET A 98 16.55 -5.30 -3.47
C MET A 98 17.27 -6.04 -4.60
N ALA A 99 18.30 -5.43 -5.20
CA ALA A 99 19.11 -6.04 -6.25
C ALA A 99 19.85 -7.29 -5.74
N GLU A 100 20.37 -7.25 -4.52
CA GLU A 100 21.03 -8.40 -3.91
C GLU A 100 20.04 -9.55 -3.64
N ALA A 101 18.86 -9.25 -3.10
CA ALA A 101 17.81 -10.22 -2.85
C ALA A 101 17.32 -10.87 -4.17
N GLU A 102 17.17 -10.06 -5.22
CA GLU A 102 16.81 -10.56 -6.54
C GLU A 102 17.89 -11.47 -7.12
N ARG A 103 19.18 -11.11 -6.99
CA ARG A 103 20.30 -11.95 -7.42
C ARG A 103 20.28 -13.31 -6.72
N LYS A 104 20.13 -13.33 -5.39
CA LYS A 104 20.04 -14.57 -4.59
C LYS A 104 18.86 -15.44 -5.04
N THR A 105 17.71 -14.81 -5.28
CA THR A 105 16.51 -15.53 -5.74
C THR A 105 16.74 -16.17 -7.11
N ARG A 106 17.38 -15.45 -8.04
CA ARG A 106 17.73 -16.00 -9.37
C ARG A 106 18.70 -17.17 -9.26
N GLU A 107 19.72 -17.07 -8.43
CA GLU A 107 20.71 -18.14 -8.22
C GLU A 107 20.08 -19.40 -7.62
N ILE A 108 19.23 -19.25 -6.60
CA ILE A 108 18.47 -20.37 -6.02
C ILE A 108 17.59 -21.03 -7.09
N ASN A 109 16.87 -20.25 -7.88
CA ASN A 109 16.01 -20.80 -8.94
C ASN A 109 16.80 -21.58 -9.99
N GLN A 110 17.99 -21.09 -10.37
CA GLN A 110 18.87 -21.82 -11.29
C GLN A 110 19.34 -23.16 -10.70
N GLN A 111 19.77 -23.17 -9.43
CA GLN A 111 20.17 -24.40 -8.74
C GLN A 111 19.01 -25.39 -8.63
N MET A 112 17.81 -24.91 -8.33
CA MET A 112 16.61 -25.74 -8.29
C MET A 112 16.32 -26.38 -9.65
N GLU A 113 16.43 -25.61 -10.74
CA GLU A 113 16.25 -26.12 -12.11
C GLU A 113 17.29 -27.19 -12.49
N GLU A 114 18.55 -27.00 -12.11
CA GLU A 114 19.62 -27.99 -12.33
C GLU A 114 19.39 -29.28 -11.54
N MET A 115 18.98 -29.17 -10.27
CA MET A 115 18.62 -30.32 -9.44
C MET A 115 17.41 -31.06 -10.02
N GLU A 116 16.41 -30.34 -10.52
CA GLU A 116 15.23 -30.94 -11.15
C GLU A 116 15.60 -31.68 -12.44
N LYS A 117 16.46 -31.11 -13.29
CA LYS A 117 17.00 -31.79 -14.48
C LYS A 117 17.71 -33.08 -14.11
N THR A 118 18.56 -33.05 -13.09
CA THR A 118 19.28 -34.23 -12.59
C THR A 118 18.32 -35.30 -12.10
N ARG A 119 17.36 -34.91 -11.26
CA ARG A 119 16.33 -35.81 -10.72
C ARG A 119 15.49 -36.47 -11.82
N GLU A 120 15.15 -35.74 -12.89
CA GLU A 120 14.39 -36.29 -14.01
C GLU A 120 15.20 -37.32 -14.82
N ILE A 121 16.52 -37.10 -14.98
CA ILE A 121 17.41 -38.08 -15.61
C ILE A 121 17.49 -39.36 -14.76
N GLU A 122 17.71 -39.23 -13.46
CA GLU A 122 17.74 -40.36 -12.52
C GLU A 122 16.41 -41.14 -12.55
N ARG A 123 15.28 -40.43 -12.54
CA ARG A 123 13.95 -41.02 -12.66
C ARG A 123 13.81 -41.82 -13.96
N LYS A 124 14.26 -41.29 -15.09
CA LYS A 124 14.23 -42.00 -16.38
C LYS A 124 15.09 -43.27 -16.35
N ILE A 125 16.28 -43.20 -15.75
CA ILE A 125 17.15 -44.38 -15.58
C ILE A 125 16.44 -45.43 -14.72
N TYR A 126 15.88 -45.05 -13.58
CA TYR A 126 15.17 -45.96 -12.69
C TYR A 126 13.96 -46.60 -13.38
N MET A 127 13.15 -45.82 -14.08
CA MET A 127 12.01 -46.34 -14.86
C MET A 127 12.46 -47.32 -15.96
N LYS A 128 13.60 -47.06 -16.60
CA LYS A 128 14.18 -47.96 -17.61
C LYS A 128 14.69 -49.25 -16.99
N GLN A 129 15.38 -49.19 -15.85
CA GLN A 129 15.85 -50.37 -15.12
C GLN A 129 14.70 -51.20 -14.56
N GLY A 130 13.68 -50.56 -13.98
CA GLY A 130 12.46 -51.23 -13.52
C GLY A 130 11.65 -51.88 -14.65
N LYS A 131 11.63 -51.30 -15.85
CA LYS A 131 11.06 -51.94 -17.05
C LYS A 131 11.87 -53.12 -17.59
N ASN A 132 13.16 -53.18 -17.27
CA ASN A 132 14.07 -54.25 -17.69
C ASN A 132 14.26 -55.32 -16.61
N LEU A 133 13.58 -55.20 -15.46
CA LEU A 133 13.49 -56.28 -14.50
C LEU A 133 12.46 -57.28 -15.03
N PRO A 134 12.84 -58.53 -15.38
CA PRO A 134 11.84 -59.56 -15.64
C PRO A 134 11.00 -59.72 -14.37
N ASP A 135 9.68 -59.89 -14.52
CA ASP A 135 8.81 -60.26 -13.42
C ASP A 135 9.47 -61.46 -12.71
N ALA A 136 9.91 -61.24 -11.47
CA ALA A 136 10.54 -62.28 -10.68
C ALA A 136 9.45 -63.32 -10.36
N VAL A 137 9.48 -64.42 -11.12
CA VAL A 137 8.76 -65.68 -10.87
C VAL A 137 9.57 -66.52 -9.89
#